data_AF-A0A956SPD8-F1
#
_entry.id   AF-A0A956SPD8-F1
#
_cell.length_a   1.000
_cell.length_b   1.000
_cell.length_c   1.000
_cell.angle_alpha   90.00
_cell.angle_beta   90.00
_cell.angle_gamma   90.00
#
_symmetry.space_group_name_H-M   'P 1'
#
loop_
_entity.id
_entity.type
_entity.pdbx_description
1 polymer ?
#
loop_
_entity_poly.entity_id
_entity_poly.type
_entity_poly.pdbx_seq_one_letter_code
_entity_poly.pdbx_strand_id
1 'polypeptide(L)'
;MIKLTSTDQIIGVYDKQKLDFDRYDIEVSTTFSTKDYSLVVDFINEEIIGECIAYGSWFDIEEIECLELLEIILKDNKPKRDFSYITKKLKLRGVVKNEHYK
;
A
#
# COMPACT_ATOMS: atom_id res chain seq x y z
N MET A 1 4.20 16.88 -2.33
CA MET A 1 3.67 16.22 -3.54
C MET A 1 3.64 14.73 -3.26
N ILE A 2 2.56 14.04 -3.63
CA ILE A 2 2.45 12.58 -3.57
C ILE A 2 2.32 12.11 -5.01
N LYS A 3 3.15 11.15 -5.42
CA LYS A 3 3.19 10.67 -6.81
C LYS A 3 3.34 9.16 -6.83
N LEU A 4 2.40 8.48 -7.50
CA LEU A 4 2.54 7.07 -7.87
C LEU A 4 3.62 6.96 -8.94
N THR A 5 4.69 6.22 -8.67
CA THR A 5 5.83 6.07 -9.59
C THR A 5 5.76 4.77 -10.37
N SER A 6 5.28 3.68 -9.76
CA SER A 6 5.12 2.38 -10.40
C SER A 6 3.87 1.65 -9.90
N THR A 7 3.39 0.67 -10.68
CA THR A 7 2.39 -0.29 -10.21
C THR A 7 2.61 -1.63 -10.90
N ASP A 8 3.08 -2.58 -10.11
CA ASP A 8 3.50 -3.90 -10.60
C ASP A 8 2.58 -4.99 -10.06
N GLN A 9 2.20 -5.90 -10.95
CA GLN A 9 1.52 -7.13 -10.57
C GLN A 9 2.54 -8.25 -10.55
N ILE A 10 2.67 -8.93 -9.43
CA ILE A 10 3.64 -10.01 -9.22
C ILE A 10 2.87 -11.27 -8.86
N ILE A 11 2.80 -12.18 -9.83
CA ILE A 11 2.16 -13.49 -9.70
C ILE A 11 3.19 -14.54 -10.10
N GLY A 12 3.45 -15.51 -9.23
CA GLY A 12 4.41 -16.55 -9.54
C GLY A 12 4.73 -17.49 -8.38
N VAL A 13 5.86 -18.17 -8.51
CA VAL A 13 6.42 -19.02 -7.47
C VAL A 13 7.90 -18.65 -7.32
N TYR A 14 8.29 -18.27 -6.12
CA TYR A 14 9.68 -17.98 -5.76
C TYR A 14 10.05 -18.79 -4.53
N ASP A 15 11.19 -19.49 -4.56
CA ASP A 15 11.64 -20.37 -3.48
C ASP A 15 10.55 -21.31 -2.93
N LYS A 16 9.81 -21.97 -3.84
CA LYS A 16 8.66 -22.86 -3.54
C LYS A 16 7.47 -22.18 -2.85
N GLN A 17 7.50 -20.87 -2.65
CA GLN A 17 6.41 -20.07 -2.12
C GLN A 17 5.63 -19.43 -3.28
N LYS A 18 4.30 -19.49 -3.20
CA LYS A 18 3.45 -18.78 -4.16
C LYS A 18 3.49 -17.29 -3.83
N LEU A 19 3.53 -16.47 -4.87
CA LEU A 19 3.43 -15.02 -4.78
C LEU A 19 2.19 -14.60 -5.57
N ASP A 20 1.35 -13.78 -4.95
CA ASP A 20 0.27 -13.09 -5.63
C ASP A 20 0.01 -11.75 -4.92
N PHE A 21 0.64 -10.69 -5.44
CA PHE A 21 0.52 -9.36 -4.88
C PHE A 21 0.59 -8.25 -5.94
N ASP A 22 0.02 -7.10 -5.61
CA ASP A 22 0.21 -5.86 -6.35
C ASP A 22 1.09 -4.92 -5.53
N ARG A 23 2.15 -4.38 -6.14
CA ARG A 23 3.05 -3.41 -5.54
C ARG A 23 2.80 -2.01 -6.12
N TYR A 24 2.76 -1.01 -5.25
CA TYR A 24 2.59 0.40 -5.58
C TYR A 24 3.77 1.16 -4.98
N ASP A 25 4.67 1.69 -5.83
CA ASP A 25 5.72 2.58 -5.35
C ASP A 25 5.27 4.04 -5.43
N ILE A 26 5.49 4.78 -4.34
CA ILE A 26 4.99 6.14 -4.17
C ILE A 26 6.13 7.03 -3.71
N GLU A 27 6.35 8.13 -4.42
CA GLU A 27 7.25 9.19 -3.99
C GLU A 27 6.44 10.27 -3.25
N VAL A 28 6.83 10.57 -2.01
CA VAL A 28 6.27 11.65 -1.22
C VAL A 28 7.36 12.68 -0.95
N SER A 29 7.23 13.85 -1.57
CA SER A 29 8.19 14.95 -1.42
C SER A 29 7.59 16.15 -0.68
N THR A 30 8.38 16.69 0.24
CA THR A 30 8.16 17.97 0.92
C THR A 30 9.23 18.97 0.47
N THR A 31 9.17 20.20 0.95
CA THR A 31 10.22 21.19 0.68
C THR A 31 11.61 20.76 1.18
N PHE A 32 11.67 19.85 2.18
CA PHE A 32 12.91 19.51 2.88
C PHE A 32 13.36 18.06 2.71
N SER A 33 12.49 17.18 2.19
CA SER A 33 12.80 15.75 2.09
C SER A 33 11.95 15.03 1.05
N THR A 34 12.49 13.94 0.55
CA THR A 34 11.78 12.94 -0.25
C THR A 34 11.77 11.63 0.51
N LYS A 35 10.62 10.95 0.49
CA LYS A 35 10.44 9.60 1.00
C LYS A 35 9.88 8.73 -0.11
N ASP A 36 10.42 7.54 -0.25
CA ASP A 36 9.94 6.53 -1.20
C ASP A 36 9.21 5.44 -0.42
N TYR A 37 7.95 5.21 -0.74
CA TYR A 37 7.12 4.18 -0.12
C TYR A 37 6.93 3.03 -1.11
N SER A 38 6.90 1.81 -0.59
CA SER A 38 6.57 0.61 -1.33
C SER A 38 5.44 -0.10 -0.61
N LEU A 39 4.24 -0.04 -1.18
CA LEU A 39 3.03 -0.64 -0.64
C LEU A 39 2.72 -1.93 -1.38
N VAL A 40 2.36 -2.98 -0.65
CA VAL A 40 2.03 -4.29 -1.18
C VAL A 40 0.63 -4.68 -0.73
N VAL A 41 -0.23 -4.99 -1.70
CA VAL A 41 -1.51 -5.65 -1.49
C VAL A 41 -1.31 -7.14 -1.75
N ASP A 42 -1.24 -7.94 -0.69
CA ASP A 42 -1.01 -9.38 -0.75
C ASP A 42 -2.35 -10.12 -0.83
N PHE A 43 -2.63 -10.76 -1.97
CA PHE A 43 -3.87 -11.49 -2.22
C PHE A 43 -3.86 -12.89 -1.61
N ILE A 44 -2.69 -13.43 -1.24
CA ILE A 44 -2.57 -14.75 -0.59
C ILE A 44 -2.84 -14.63 0.91
N ASN A 45 -2.18 -13.67 1.56
CA ASN A 45 -2.32 -13.43 2.99
C ASN A 45 -3.50 -12.50 3.33
N GLU A 46 -4.09 -11.87 2.31
CA GLU A 46 -5.18 -10.90 2.44
C GLU A 46 -4.81 -9.76 3.40
N GLU A 47 -3.63 -9.19 3.19
CA GLU A 47 -3.05 -8.13 4.01
C GLU A 47 -2.49 -7.00 3.15
N ILE A 48 -2.29 -5.85 3.80
CA ILE A 48 -1.64 -4.69 3.18
C ILE A 48 -0.44 -4.35 4.04
N ILE A 49 0.73 -4.45 3.45
CA ILE A 49 2.00 -4.14 4.10
C ILE A 49 2.72 -3.06 3.31
N GLY A 50 3.70 -2.44 3.95
CA GLY A 50 4.60 -1.59 3.21
C GLY A 50 5.82 -1.21 4.02
N GLU A 51 6.71 -0.54 3.33
CA GLU A 51 7.96 -0.02 3.85
C GLU A 51 8.20 1.36 3.23
N CYS A 52 9.03 2.17 3.88
CA CYS A 52 9.51 3.41 3.27
C CYS A 52 11.01 3.59 3.44
N ILE A 53 11.63 4.18 2.43
CA ILE A 53 12.98 4.71 2.48
C ILE A 53 12.89 6.20 2.79
N ALA A 54 13.48 6.62 3.90
CA ALA A 54 13.60 8.02 4.27
C ALA A 54 15.00 8.28 4.85
N TYR A 55 15.60 9.43 4.56
CA TYR A 55 16.89 9.80 5.15
C TYR A 55 18.00 8.73 4.99
N GLY A 56 17.96 7.95 3.91
CA GLY A 56 18.93 6.87 3.64
C GLY A 56 18.74 5.59 4.46
N SER A 57 17.59 5.40 5.11
CA SER A 57 17.27 4.21 5.91
C SER A 57 15.89 3.65 5.56
N TRP A 58 15.70 2.36 5.83
CA TRP A 58 14.43 1.66 5.70
C TRP A 58 13.63 1.75 6.99
N PHE A 59 12.33 1.96 6.87
CA PHE A 59 11.38 1.99 7.97
C PHE A 59 10.14 1.19 7.61
N ASP A 60 9.68 0.37 8.55
CA ASP A 60 8.36 -0.23 8.47
C ASP A 60 7.29 0.86 8.61
N ILE A 61 6.17 0.69 7.92
CA ILE A 61 5.00 1.55 8.06
C ILE A 61 3.82 0.72 8.56
N GLU A 62 2.96 1.36 9.34
CA GLU A 62 1.81 0.67 9.90
C GLU A 62 0.74 0.41 8.83
N GLU A 63 -0.04 -0.66 9.00
CA GLU A 63 -1.12 -1.05 8.10
C GLU A 63 -2.13 0.09 7.85
N ILE A 64 -2.36 0.95 8.85
CA ILE A 64 -3.20 2.15 8.72
C ILE A 64 -2.59 3.19 7.77
N GLU A 65 -1.28 3.43 7.87
CA GLU A 65 -0.58 4.37 6.99
C GLU A 65 -0.56 3.85 5.54
N CYS A 66 -0.39 2.54 5.35
CA CYS A 66 -0.51 1.90 4.04
C CYS A 66 -1.88 2.16 3.42
N LEU A 67 -2.95 1.98 4.20
CA LEU A 67 -4.32 2.21 3.74
C LEU A 67 -4.56 3.67 3.37
N GLU A 68 -4.12 4.61 4.20
CA GLU A 68 -4.26 6.04 3.92
C GLU A 68 -3.54 6.44 2.63
N LEU A 69 -2.31 5.96 2.43
CA LEU A 69 -1.54 6.23 1.21
C LEU A 69 -2.22 5.62 -0.02
N LEU A 70 -2.68 4.38 0.04
CA LEU A 70 -3.45 3.73 -1.04
C LEU A 70 -4.73 4.52 -1.35
N GLU A 71 -5.49 4.93 -0.34
CA GLU A 71 -6.70 5.73 -0.54
C GLU A 71 -6.40 7.09 -1.20
N ILE A 72 -5.26 7.71 -0.88
CA ILE A 72 -4.82 8.95 -1.52
C ILE A 72 -4.46 8.71 -2.99
N ILE A 73 -3.58 7.76 -3.30
CA ILE A 73 -3.09 7.56 -4.67
C ILE A 73 -4.19 7.02 -5.60
N LEU A 74 -5.14 6.24 -5.08
CA LEU A 74 -6.22 5.65 -5.87
C LEU A 74 -7.41 6.59 -6.10
N LYS A 75 -7.41 7.80 -5.54
CA LYS A 75 -8.36 8.86 -5.97
C LYS A 75 -8.15 9.24 -7.43
N ASP A 76 -6.88 9.31 -7.85
CA ASP A 76 -6.49 9.74 -9.19
C ASP A 76 -6.03 8.58 -10.09
N ASN A 77 -5.89 7.38 -9.52
CA ASN A 77 -5.42 6.19 -10.23
C ASN A 77 -6.35 5.00 -10.00
N LYS A 78 -6.50 4.14 -11.00
CA LYS A 78 -7.27 2.90 -10.82
C LYS A 78 -6.40 1.83 -10.16
N PRO A 79 -6.94 1.06 -9.19
CA PRO A 79 -6.21 -0.07 -8.65
C PRO A 79 -5.97 -1.10 -9.76
N LYS A 80 -4.86 -1.83 -9.68
CA LYS A 80 -4.51 -2.86 -10.67
C LYS A 80 -5.54 -3.99 -10.68
N ARG A 81 -6.01 -4.38 -9.49
CA ARG A 81 -7.06 -5.38 -9.24
C ARG A 81 -7.98 -4.92 -8.13
N ASP A 82 -9.18 -5.50 -8.05
CA ASP A 82 -10.05 -5.26 -6.90
C ASP A 82 -9.49 -5.96 -5.65
N PHE A 83 -9.32 -5.17 -4.59
CA PHE A 83 -8.93 -5.64 -3.27
C PHE A 83 -9.85 -5.07 -2.17
N SER A 84 -11.07 -4.66 -2.55
CA SER A 84 -12.08 -4.13 -1.62
C SER A 84 -12.41 -5.09 -0.48
N TYR A 85 -12.30 -6.40 -0.70
CA TYR A 85 -12.51 -7.41 0.32
C TYR A 85 -11.41 -7.40 1.41
N ILE A 86 -10.16 -7.10 1.04
CA ILE A 86 -9.03 -6.95 1.97
C ILE A 86 -9.25 -5.69 2.82
N THR A 87 -9.53 -4.54 2.20
CA THR A 87 -9.75 -3.30 2.96
C THR A 87 -10.94 -3.40 3.91
N LYS A 88 -12.02 -4.09 3.51
CA LYS A 88 -13.16 -4.38 4.38
C LYS A 88 -12.78 -5.24 5.58
N LYS A 89 -11.96 -6.29 5.39
CA LYS A 89 -11.44 -7.13 6.47
C LYS A 89 -10.64 -6.32 7.49
N LEU A 90 -9.79 -5.40 7.02
CA LEU A 90 -9.00 -4.52 7.89
C LEU A 90 -9.87 -3.54 8.69
N LYS A 91 -10.87 -2.93 8.04
CA LYS A 91 -11.86 -2.06 8.71
C LYS A 91 -12.63 -2.81 9.81
N LEU A 92 -13.00 -4.07 9.57
CA LEU A 92 -13.68 -4.91 10.58
C LEU A 92 -12.79 -5.32 11.77
N ARG A 93 -11.47 -5.41 11.58
CA ARG A 93 -10.50 -5.67 12.65
C ARG A 93 -10.28 -4.46 13.58
N GLY A 94 -10.92 -3.32 13.30
CA GLY A 94 -10.76 -2.09 14.07
C GLY A 94 -9.47 -1.32 13.76
N VAL A 95 -8.78 -1.68 12.67
CA VAL A 95 -7.55 -1.01 12.21
C VAL A 95 -7.86 0.41 11.72
N VAL A 96 -9.08 0.66 11.23
CA VAL A 96 -9.56 1.98 10.78
C VAL A 96 -10.82 2.34 11.58
N LYS A 97 -10.87 3.54 12.17
CA LYS A 97 -12.11 4.06 12.75
C LYS A 97 -13.09 4.39 11.61
N ASN A 98 -14.35 3.96 11.75
CA ASN A 98 -15.43 4.34 10.84
C ASN A 98 -15.68 5.85 10.94
N GLU A 99 -14.92 6.66 10.21
CA GLU A 99 -15.20 8.07 10.04
C GLU A 99 -15.60 8.36 8.60
N HIS A 100 -16.91 8.59 8.45
CA HIS A 100 -17.57 9.36 7.37
C HIS A 100 -17.84 8.69 6.02
N TYR A 101 -18.96 7.97 5.95
CA TYR A 101 -19.94 8.24 4.88
C TYR A 101 -21.13 8.98 5.51
N LYS A 102 -21.26 10.27 5.21
CA LYS A 102 -22.53 11.00 5.26
C LYS A 102 -22.88 11.42 3.85
#